data_AF-A0A220VF58-F1
#
_entry.id   AF-A0A220VF58-F1
#
_cell.length_a   1.000
_cell.length_b   1.000
_cell.length_c   1.000
_cell.angle_alpha   90.00
_cell.angle_beta   90.00
_cell.angle_gamma   90.00
#
_symmetry.space_group_name_H-M   'P 1'
#
loop_
_entity.id
_entity.type
_entity.pdbx_description
1 polymer ?
#
loop_
_entity_poly.entity_id
_entity_poly.type
_entity_poly.pdbx_seq_one_letter_code
_entity_poly.pdbx_strand_id
1 'polypeptide(L)'
;MTTRKNLSSFAIFAASVSGMIGSGWLLGPLSASQVAGPASILTWIIGGALISVVAFCFALLAKNLPTTGGTVRFFQISHGHFAGFCISWITWVAWAAVPTIEAFAVLQCSSSFIPHLWTKGASPHLTEFGIMFGICIVISMAMINIAGNKIFNKTNYIILILKFVIPVGTIFFLFFSHNEYNLTSNFTEFTPNGWQAVFSALPLAGIIYSF
;
A
#
# COMPACT_ATOMS: atom_id res chain seq x y z
N MET A 1 -24.21 15.77 21.75
CA MET A 1 -24.28 14.46 21.09
C MET A 1 -23.18 13.56 21.67
N THR A 2 -23.53 12.68 22.60
CA THR A 2 -22.60 11.71 23.20
C THR A 2 -22.45 10.52 22.26
N THR A 3 -21.47 10.55 21.36
CA THR A 3 -21.16 9.39 20.50
C THR A 3 -20.74 8.21 21.39
N ARG A 4 -21.51 7.12 21.37
CA ARG A 4 -21.19 5.86 22.07
C ARG A 4 -19.82 5.36 21.63
N LYS A 5 -18.80 5.63 22.45
CA LYS A 5 -17.44 5.09 22.31
C LYS A 5 -17.46 3.67 22.87
N ASN A 6 -17.69 2.67 22.03
CA ASN A 6 -17.36 1.28 22.32
C ASN A 6 -16.99 0.58 21.00
N LEU A 7 -16.03 1.17 20.26
CA LEU A 7 -15.30 0.39 19.25
C LEU A 7 -14.36 -0.53 20.01
N SER A 8 -14.53 -1.85 19.85
CA SER A 8 -13.64 -2.84 20.45
C SER A 8 -12.21 -2.61 19.96
N SER A 9 -11.21 -2.78 20.83
CA SER A 9 -9.79 -2.71 20.46
C SER A 9 -9.47 -3.61 19.26
N PHE A 10 -10.14 -4.77 19.19
CA PHE A 10 -10.02 -5.68 18.06
C PHE A 10 -10.59 -5.09 16.76
N ALA A 11 -11.72 -4.37 16.83
CA ALA A 11 -12.30 -3.72 15.65
C ALA A 11 -11.40 -2.59 15.12
N ILE A 12 -10.74 -1.85 16.02
CA ILE A 12 -9.76 -0.82 15.65
C ILE A 12 -8.53 -1.47 15.02
N PHE A 13 -7.98 -2.52 15.64
CA PHE A 13 -6.85 -3.28 15.10
C PHE A 13 -7.16 -3.86 13.71
N ALA A 14 -8.31 -4.53 13.57
CA ALA A 14 -8.75 -5.12 12.31
C ALA A 14 -8.92 -4.05 11.22
N ALA A 15 -9.54 -2.91 11.55
CA ALA A 15 -9.66 -1.79 10.61
C ALA A 15 -8.29 -1.29 10.14
N SER A 16 -7.35 -1.07 11.07
CA SER A 16 -5.97 -0.66 10.74
C SER A 16 -5.28 -1.67 9.82
N VAL A 17 -5.29 -2.96 10.16
CA VAL A 17 -4.66 -4.01 9.36
C VAL A 17 -5.27 -4.10 7.95
N SER A 18 -6.61 -4.05 7.84
CA SER A 18 -7.27 -4.06 6.52
C SER A 18 -6.97 -2.83 5.66
N GLY A 19 -6.67 -1.70 6.31
CA GLY A 19 -6.26 -0.46 5.66
C GLY A 19 -4.82 -0.51 5.17
N MET A 20 -3.92 -1.19 5.89
CA MET A 20 -2.51 -1.34 5.50
C MET A 20 -2.33 -2.33 4.34
N ILE A 21 -3.11 -3.42 4.29
CA ILE A 21 -3.00 -4.39 3.20
C ILE A 21 -3.61 -3.81 1.92
N GLY A 22 -2.78 -3.20 1.08
CA GLY A 22 -3.15 -2.61 -0.22
C GLY A 22 -2.48 -3.31 -1.40
N SER A 23 -2.33 -2.59 -2.51
CA SER A 23 -1.62 -3.06 -3.71
C SER A 23 -0.10 -3.26 -3.54
N GLY A 24 0.49 -2.68 -2.49
CA GLY A 24 1.94 -2.66 -2.25
C GLY A 24 2.61 -4.03 -2.14
N TRP A 25 1.99 -5.00 -1.45
CA TRP A 25 2.56 -6.36 -1.35
C TRP A 25 2.49 -7.13 -2.68
N LEU A 26 1.59 -6.75 -3.59
CA LEU A 26 1.37 -7.44 -4.87
C LEU A 26 2.33 -6.93 -5.95
N LEU A 27 2.53 -5.61 -6.01
CA LEU A 27 3.35 -4.95 -7.03
C LEU A 27 4.78 -4.66 -6.55
N GLY A 28 4.95 -4.37 -5.27
CA GLY A 28 6.22 -3.99 -4.64
C GLY A 28 7.33 -5.04 -4.80
N PRO A 29 7.08 -6.36 -4.64
CA PRO A 29 8.14 -7.37 -4.80
C PRO A 29 8.75 -7.39 -6.21
N LEU A 30 7.94 -7.25 -7.25
CA LEU A 30 8.42 -7.19 -8.64
C LEU A 30 9.28 -5.95 -8.85
N SER A 31 8.77 -4.77 -8.47
CA SER A 31 9.51 -3.51 -8.61
C SER A 31 10.80 -3.51 -7.79
N ALA A 32 10.77 -4.04 -6.57
CA ALA A 32 11.96 -4.12 -5.71
C ALA A 32 12.99 -5.11 -6.26
N SER A 33 12.54 -6.24 -6.83
CA SER A 33 13.41 -7.19 -7.50
C SER A 33 14.04 -6.60 -8.77
N GLN A 34 13.32 -5.79 -9.55
CA GLN A 34 13.87 -5.09 -10.71
C GLN A 34 14.94 -4.07 -10.34
N VAL A 35 14.80 -3.38 -9.20
CA VAL A 35 15.76 -2.36 -8.74
C VAL A 35 16.93 -2.98 -7.98
N ALA A 36 16.67 -3.81 -6.96
CA ALA A 36 17.69 -4.32 -6.03
C ALA A 36 18.10 -5.78 -6.30
N GLY A 37 17.44 -6.48 -7.23
CA GLY A 37 17.70 -7.88 -7.50
C GLY A 37 17.35 -8.79 -6.32
N PRO A 38 18.16 -9.84 -6.07
CA PRO A 38 18.05 -10.71 -4.89
C PRO A 38 18.07 -9.96 -3.56
N ALA A 39 18.82 -8.87 -3.48
CA ALA A 39 18.93 -8.05 -2.27
C ALA A 39 17.66 -7.22 -1.95
N SER A 40 16.59 -7.35 -2.74
CA SER A 40 15.28 -6.74 -2.44
C SER A 40 14.70 -7.18 -1.08
N ILE A 41 15.07 -8.37 -0.59
CA ILE A 41 14.70 -8.85 0.76
C ILE A 41 15.23 -7.90 1.84
N LEU A 42 16.47 -7.43 1.69
CA LEU A 42 17.05 -6.45 2.63
C LEU A 42 16.33 -5.10 2.55
N THR A 43 15.86 -4.72 1.36
CA THR A 43 15.06 -3.51 1.19
C THR A 43 13.77 -3.58 2.03
N TRP A 44 13.08 -4.72 2.00
CA TRP A 44 11.88 -4.95 2.84
C TRP A 44 12.19 -4.92 4.34
N ILE A 45 13.28 -5.57 4.77
CA ILE A 45 13.68 -5.59 6.18
C ILE A 45 14.00 -4.18 6.68
N ILE A 46 14.80 -3.42 5.91
CA ILE A 46 15.17 -2.04 6.24
C ILE A 46 13.92 -1.13 6.25
N GLY A 47 13.06 -1.26 5.23
CA GLY A 47 11.81 -0.49 5.15
C GLY A 47 10.90 -0.76 6.36
N GLY A 48 10.72 -2.02 6.73
CA GLY A 48 9.92 -2.41 7.89
C GLY A 48 10.51 -1.89 9.20
N ALA A 49 11.83 -1.94 9.37
CA ALA A 49 12.50 -1.38 10.54
C ALA A 49 12.30 0.14 10.64
N LEU A 50 12.48 0.88 9.54
CA LEU A 50 12.29 2.34 9.50
C LEU A 50 10.85 2.73 9.82
N ILE A 51 9.87 2.08 9.20
CA ILE A 51 8.45 2.38 9.45
C ILE A 51 8.02 1.96 10.86
N SER A 52 8.61 0.90 11.43
CA SER A 52 8.34 0.50 12.82
C SER A 52 8.74 1.59 13.82
N VAL A 53 9.86 2.29 13.59
CA VAL A 53 10.26 3.43 14.42
C VAL A 53 9.22 4.54 14.35
N VAL A 54 8.76 4.89 13.14
CA VAL A 54 7.72 5.90 12.93
C VAL A 54 6.40 5.50 13.60
N ALA A 55 5.97 4.25 13.43
CA ALA A 55 4.77 3.70 14.03
C ALA A 55 4.84 3.73 15.56
N PHE A 56 6.00 3.42 16.15
CA PHE A 56 6.20 3.50 17.59
C PHE A 56 6.09 4.94 18.12
N CYS A 57 6.66 5.91 17.41
CA CYS A 57 6.48 7.33 17.73
C CYS A 57 4.99 7.73 17.73
N PHE A 58 4.23 7.33 16.70
CA PHE A 58 2.79 7.62 16.65
C PHE A 58 1.99 6.88 17.72
N ALA A 59 2.37 5.65 18.08
CA ALA A 59 1.74 4.92 19.18
C ALA A 59 1.93 5.65 20.52
N LEU A 60 3.14 6.17 20.77
CA LEU A 60 3.44 6.94 21.97
C LEU A 60 2.67 8.27 22.00
N LEU A 61 2.60 8.97 20.87
CA LEU A 61 1.84 10.21 20.74
C LEU A 61 0.33 9.97 20.93
N ALA A 62 -0.24 8.93 20.30
CA ALA A 62 -1.64 8.59 20.43
C ALA A 62 -2.03 8.22 21.88
N LYS A 63 -1.12 7.57 22.61
CA LYS A 63 -1.30 7.27 24.04
C LYS A 63 -1.31 8.53 24.91
N ASN A 64 -0.35 9.43 24.70
CA ASN A 64 -0.15 10.60 25.56
C ASN A 64 -1.04 11.81 25.18
N LEU A 65 -1.45 11.89 23.92
CA LEU A 65 -2.26 12.98 23.36
C LEU A 65 -3.51 12.40 22.67
N PRO A 66 -4.50 11.88 23.41
CA PRO A 66 -5.71 11.26 22.85
C PRO A 66 -6.67 12.32 22.28
N THR A 67 -6.22 13.00 21.23
CA THR A 67 -6.94 14.07 20.54
C THR A 67 -7.47 13.57 19.20
N THR A 68 -8.65 14.05 18.81
CA THR A 68 -9.21 13.79 17.48
C THR A 68 -8.49 14.68 16.45
N GLY A 69 -8.15 14.12 15.28
CA GLY A 69 -7.45 14.84 14.20
C GLY A 69 -6.13 14.22 13.75
N GLY A 70 -5.68 13.15 14.40
CA GLY A 70 -4.53 12.34 13.95
C GLY A 70 -3.23 13.16 13.79
N THR A 71 -2.45 12.81 12.76
CA THR A 71 -1.12 13.39 12.49
C THR A 71 -1.14 14.92 12.41
N VAL A 72 -2.14 15.51 11.75
CA VAL A 72 -2.26 16.97 11.60
C VAL A 72 -2.33 17.66 12.95
N ARG A 73 -3.07 17.08 13.91
CA ARG A 73 -3.23 17.67 15.24
C ARG A 73 -1.93 17.62 16.05
N PHE A 74 -1.15 16.55 15.94
CA PHE A 74 0.15 16.45 16.62
C PHE A 74 1.13 17.53 16.16
N PHE A 75 1.19 17.80 14.85
CA PHE A 75 2.02 18.87 14.31
C PHE A 75 1.50 20.26 14.67
N GLN A 76 0.17 20.45 14.68
CA GLN A 76 -0.43 21.73 15.11
C GLN A 76 -0.11 22.05 16.58
N ILE A 77 -0.17 21.06 17.47
CA ILE A 77 0.11 21.25 18.90
C ILE A 77 1.60 21.58 19.14
N SER A 78 2.50 20.92 18.41
CA SER A 78 3.95 21.07 18.62
C SER A 78 4.56 22.28 17.90
N HIS A 79 4.12 22.59 16.68
CA HIS A 79 4.75 23.60 15.79
C HIS A 79 3.80 24.74 15.41
N GLY A 80 2.57 24.76 15.94
CA GLY A 80 1.59 25.82 15.72
C GLY A 80 0.71 25.65 14.47
N HIS A 81 -0.15 26.64 14.25
CA HIS A 81 -1.21 26.57 13.24
C HIS A 81 -0.69 26.47 11.80
N PHE A 82 0.39 27.16 11.47
CA PHE A 82 0.96 27.13 10.12
C PHE A 82 1.51 25.74 9.76
N ALA A 83 2.29 25.12 10.65
CA ALA A 83 2.79 23.77 10.45
C ALA A 83 1.64 22.75 10.33
N GLY A 84 0.61 22.88 11.19
CA GLY A 84 -0.61 22.07 11.08
C GLY A 84 -1.29 22.21 9.72
N PHE A 85 -1.40 23.43 9.19
CA PHE A 85 -1.96 23.69 7.86
C PHE A 85 -1.13 23.02 6.74
N CYS A 86 0.19 23.16 6.75
CA CYS A 86 1.07 22.54 5.76
C CYS A 86 0.94 21.00 5.77
N ILE A 87 0.97 20.38 6.96
CA ILE A 87 0.81 18.93 7.10
C ILE A 87 -0.59 18.48 6.67
N SER A 88 -1.63 19.27 6.94
CA SER A 88 -2.98 18.99 6.45
C SER A 88 -3.03 18.92 4.92
N TRP A 89 -2.37 19.85 4.23
CA TRP A 89 -2.34 19.86 2.77
C TRP A 89 -1.56 18.67 2.21
N ILE A 90 -0.38 18.37 2.77
CA ILE A 90 0.43 17.21 2.38
C ILE A 90 -0.36 15.91 2.58
N THR A 91 -1.01 15.77 3.74
CA THR A 91 -1.82 14.60 4.08
C THR A 91 -3.00 14.47 3.10
N TRP A 92 -3.67 15.57 2.76
CA TRP A 92 -4.77 15.56 1.80
C TRP A 92 -4.32 15.09 0.41
N VAL A 93 -3.20 15.62 -0.12
CA VAL A 93 -2.65 15.19 -1.41
C VAL A 93 -2.27 13.70 -1.37
N ALA A 94 -1.65 13.23 -0.29
CA ALA A 94 -1.29 11.83 -0.12
C ALA A 94 -2.51 10.91 -0.18
N TRP A 95 -3.59 11.24 0.54
CA TRP A 95 -4.83 10.46 0.51
C TRP A 95 -5.58 10.56 -0.81
N ALA A 96 -5.51 11.70 -1.51
CA ALA A 96 -6.11 11.87 -2.82
C ALA A 96 -5.43 11.01 -3.90
N ALA A 97 -4.15 10.68 -3.74
CA ALA A 97 -3.42 9.80 -4.65
C ALA A 97 -3.76 8.32 -4.48
N VAL A 98 -4.21 7.89 -3.30
CA VAL A 98 -4.44 6.46 -2.98
C VAL A 98 -5.44 5.79 -3.93
N PRO A 99 -6.64 6.34 -4.20
CA PRO A 99 -7.59 5.71 -5.14
C PRO A 99 -7.00 5.52 -6.54
N THR A 100 -6.18 6.46 -7.00
CA THR A 100 -5.52 6.39 -8.30
C THR A 100 -4.47 5.28 -8.34
N ILE A 101 -3.67 5.13 -7.28
CA ILE A 101 -2.67 4.05 -7.16
C ILE A 101 -3.36 2.68 -7.13
N GLU A 102 -4.44 2.54 -6.36
CA GLU A 102 -5.19 1.28 -6.30
C GLU A 102 -5.89 0.96 -7.64
N ALA A 103 -6.42 1.95 -8.34
CA ALA A 103 -6.97 1.76 -9.69
C ALA A 103 -5.89 1.33 -10.69
N PHE A 104 -4.71 1.93 -10.61
CA PHE A 104 -3.55 1.52 -11.42
C PHE A 104 -3.16 0.06 -11.15
N ALA A 105 -3.19 -0.37 -9.89
CA ALA A 105 -2.90 -1.75 -9.54
C ALA A 105 -3.93 -2.74 -10.11
N VAL A 106 -5.23 -2.42 -10.02
CA VAL A 106 -6.30 -3.23 -10.64
C VAL A 106 -6.08 -3.36 -12.14
N LEU A 107 -5.76 -2.25 -12.80
CA LEU A 107 -5.43 -2.19 -14.21
C LEU A 107 -4.23 -3.08 -14.55
N GLN A 108 -3.13 -2.95 -13.80
CA GLN A 108 -1.90 -3.70 -14.04
C GLN A 108 -2.13 -5.21 -13.87
N CYS A 109 -2.86 -5.63 -12.84
CA CYS A 109 -3.22 -7.03 -12.64
C CYS A 109 -4.19 -7.56 -13.71
N SER A 110 -5.09 -6.70 -14.21
CA SER A 110 -6.06 -7.07 -15.24
C SER A 110 -5.43 -7.17 -16.63
N SER A 111 -4.26 -6.57 -16.86
CA SER A 111 -3.57 -6.57 -18.16
C SER A 111 -3.29 -7.98 -18.69
N SER A 112 -3.07 -8.95 -17.80
CA SER A 112 -2.87 -10.37 -18.15
C SER A 112 -4.11 -11.03 -18.76
N PHE A 113 -5.31 -10.57 -18.38
CA PHE A 113 -6.58 -11.17 -18.81
C PHE A 113 -7.31 -10.32 -19.87
N ILE A 114 -7.09 -9.00 -19.87
CA ILE A 114 -7.71 -8.04 -20.78
C ILE A 114 -6.59 -7.36 -21.59
N PRO A 115 -6.20 -7.96 -22.73
CA PRO A 115 -5.02 -7.51 -23.49
C PRO A 115 -5.17 -6.12 -24.11
N HIS A 116 -6.38 -5.55 -24.14
CA HIS A 116 -6.65 -4.22 -24.67
C HIS A 116 -6.36 -3.08 -23.68
N LEU A 117 -5.99 -3.37 -22.42
CA LEU A 117 -5.70 -2.34 -21.42
C LEU A 117 -4.31 -1.71 -21.58
N TRP A 118 -3.36 -2.47 -22.11
CA TRP A 118 -1.96 -2.05 -22.26
C TRP A 118 -1.46 -2.29 -23.68
N THR A 119 -0.64 -1.37 -24.17
CA THR A 119 0.11 -1.60 -25.41
C THR A 119 1.20 -2.63 -25.18
N LYS A 120 1.37 -3.57 -26.12
CA LYS A 120 2.47 -4.53 -26.13
C LYS A 120 3.68 -3.90 -26.83
N GLY A 121 4.87 -3.94 -26.22
CA GLY A 121 6.11 -3.39 -26.82
C GLY A 121 7.16 -3.00 -25.79
N ALA A 122 8.26 -2.38 -26.24
CA ALA A 122 9.40 -1.98 -25.40
C ALA A 122 9.08 -0.88 -24.37
N SER A 123 7.98 -0.14 -24.55
CA SER A 123 7.51 0.90 -23.62
C SER A 123 6.00 0.76 -23.41
N PRO A 124 5.57 -0.23 -22.60
CA PRO A 124 4.16 -0.52 -22.40
C PRO A 124 3.47 0.65 -21.68
N HIS A 125 2.52 1.30 -22.36
CA HIS A 125 1.68 2.36 -21.82
C HIS A 125 0.21 1.94 -21.86
N LEU A 126 -0.64 2.62 -21.08
CA LEU A 126 -2.08 2.41 -21.15
C LEU A 126 -2.58 2.78 -22.54
N THR A 127 -3.46 1.95 -23.09
CA THR A 127 -4.26 2.33 -24.26
C THR A 127 -5.29 3.39 -23.88
N GLU A 128 -5.85 4.10 -24.85
CA GLU A 128 -6.98 5.01 -24.60
C GLU A 128 -8.14 4.32 -23.88
N PHE A 129 -8.40 3.05 -24.22
CA PHE A 129 -9.37 2.20 -23.53
C PHE A 129 -8.98 1.94 -22.06
N GLY A 130 -7.71 1.64 -21.79
CA GLY A 130 -7.19 1.47 -20.43
C GLY A 130 -7.33 2.72 -19.58
N ILE A 131 -7.07 3.91 -20.17
CA ILE A 131 -7.26 5.20 -19.48
C ILE A 131 -8.72 5.41 -19.11
N MET A 132 -9.65 5.21 -20.06
CA MET A 132 -11.09 5.33 -19.81
C MET A 132 -11.55 4.37 -18.71
N PHE A 133 -11.09 3.11 -18.76
CA PHE A 133 -11.41 2.11 -17.75
C PHE A 133 -10.88 2.50 -16.36
N GLY A 134 -9.65 3.04 -16.29
CA GLY A 134 -9.08 3.57 -15.05
C GLY A 134 -9.90 4.73 -14.47
N ILE A 135 -10.32 5.67 -15.30
CA ILE A 135 -11.20 6.78 -14.88
C ILE A 135 -12.51 6.23 -14.32
N CYS A 136 -13.12 5.24 -14.98
CA CYS A 136 -14.33 4.60 -14.49
C CYS A 136 -14.13 3.94 -13.12
N ILE A 137 -13.00 3.27 -12.88
CA ILE A 137 -12.67 2.69 -11.57
C ILE A 137 -12.60 3.79 -10.50
N VAL A 138 -11.85 4.87 -10.75
CA VAL A 138 -11.69 5.96 -9.77
C VAL A 138 -13.04 6.63 -9.46
N ILE A 139 -13.87 6.89 -10.48
CA ILE A 139 -15.22 7.44 -10.30
C ILE A 139 -16.09 6.47 -9.48
N SER A 140 -16.01 5.16 -9.74
CA SER A 140 -16.77 4.16 -8.98
C SER A 140 -16.38 4.16 -7.50
N MET A 141 -15.08 4.25 -7.18
CA MET A 141 -14.59 4.34 -5.81
C MET A 141 -15.09 5.62 -5.13
N ALA A 142 -15.07 6.76 -5.85
CA ALA A 142 -15.61 8.02 -5.34
C ALA A 142 -17.11 7.94 -5.05
N MET A 143 -17.90 7.34 -5.94
CA MET A 143 -19.34 7.14 -5.72
C MET A 143 -19.62 6.24 -4.51
N ILE A 144 -18.87 5.14 -4.35
CA ILE A 144 -19.00 4.25 -3.18
C ILE A 144 -18.67 5.00 -1.89
N ASN A 145 -17.63 5.84 -1.92
CA ASN A 145 -17.24 6.67 -0.77
C ASN A 145 -18.35 7.68 -0.40
N ILE A 146 -18.93 8.36 -1.40
CA ILE A 146 -20.02 9.32 -1.19
C ILE A 146 -21.31 8.63 -0.70
N ALA A 147 -21.61 7.43 -1.22
CA ALA A 147 -22.84 6.71 -0.90
C ALA A 147 -22.94 6.27 0.57
N GLY A 148 -21.86 6.37 1.37
CA GLY A 148 -21.91 6.32 2.84
C GLY A 148 -22.68 5.12 3.41
N ASN A 149 -22.58 3.96 2.76
CA ASN A 149 -23.53 2.88 3.00
C ASN A 149 -23.31 2.19 4.35
N LYS A 150 -24.36 2.11 5.18
CA LYS A 150 -24.40 1.39 6.48
C LYS A 150 -23.98 -0.09 6.39
N ILE A 151 -23.98 -0.66 5.18
CA ILE A 151 -23.51 -2.01 4.84
C ILE A 151 -21.98 -2.17 5.01
N PHE A 152 -21.23 -1.06 5.10
CA PHE A 152 -19.77 -1.04 5.17
C PHE A 152 -19.18 -1.98 6.22
N ASN A 153 -19.78 -2.08 7.41
CA ASN A 153 -19.23 -2.91 8.49
C ASN A 153 -19.25 -4.42 8.20
N LYS A 154 -20.29 -4.94 7.53
CA LYS A 154 -20.35 -6.37 7.16
C LYS A 154 -19.42 -6.67 5.98
N THR A 155 -19.37 -5.78 4.99
CA THR A 155 -18.51 -5.94 3.82
C THR A 155 -17.03 -5.84 4.19
N ASN A 156 -16.66 -4.95 5.13
CA ASN A 156 -15.28 -4.78 5.55
C ASN A 156 -14.66 -6.04 6.17
N TYR A 157 -15.45 -6.83 6.91
CA TYR A 157 -14.98 -8.10 7.47
C TYR A 157 -14.65 -9.12 6.37
N ILE A 158 -15.49 -9.23 5.34
CA ILE A 158 -15.26 -10.12 4.19
C ILE A 158 -14.01 -9.65 3.42
N ILE A 159 -13.89 -8.35 3.18
CA ILE A 159 -12.71 -7.76 2.52
C ILE A 159 -11.45 -8.04 3.32
N LEU A 160 -11.47 -7.91 4.65
CA LEU A 160 -10.33 -8.23 5.51
C LEU A 160 -9.91 -9.70 5.37
N ILE A 161 -10.87 -10.64 5.39
CA ILE A 161 -10.57 -12.06 5.22
C ILE A 161 -9.93 -12.29 3.86
N LEU A 162 -10.51 -11.77 2.77
CA LEU A 162 -9.96 -11.94 1.42
C LEU A 162 -8.55 -11.33 1.31
N LYS A 163 -8.36 -10.13 1.84
CA LYS A 163 -7.06 -9.44 1.86
C LYS A 163 -5.99 -10.19 2.65
N PHE A 164 -6.37 -11.08 3.57
CA PHE A 164 -5.42 -11.91 4.31
C PHE A 164 -5.21 -13.29 3.66
N VAL A 165 -6.31 -13.96 3.30
CA VAL A 165 -6.30 -15.31 2.73
C VAL A 165 -5.58 -15.34 1.39
N ILE A 166 -5.77 -14.33 0.54
CA ILE A 166 -5.14 -14.29 -0.79
C ILE A 166 -3.60 -14.26 -0.67
N PRO A 167 -2.96 -13.29 0.03
CA PRO A 167 -1.51 -13.31 0.19
C PRO A 167 -0.97 -14.57 0.85
N VAL A 168 -1.62 -15.07 1.92
CA VAL A 168 -1.19 -16.31 2.60
C VAL A 168 -1.29 -17.51 1.67
N GLY A 169 -2.38 -17.60 0.90
CA GLY A 169 -2.56 -18.61 -0.13
C GLY A 169 -1.49 -18.51 -1.21
N THR A 170 -1.17 -17.30 -1.68
CA THR A 170 -0.09 -17.06 -2.66
C THR A 170 1.26 -17.53 -2.12
N ILE A 171 1.60 -17.22 -0.87
CA ILE A 171 2.84 -17.71 -0.23
C ILE A 171 2.86 -19.23 -0.23
N PHE A 172 1.76 -19.88 0.18
CA PHE A 172 1.65 -21.34 0.18
C PHE A 172 1.84 -21.92 -1.23
N PHE A 173 1.09 -21.43 -2.22
CA PHE A 173 1.20 -21.91 -3.60
C PHE A 173 2.59 -21.70 -4.18
N LEU A 174 3.22 -20.54 -3.98
CA LEU A 174 4.57 -20.29 -4.46
C LEU A 174 5.59 -21.19 -3.78
N PHE A 175 5.43 -21.50 -2.48
CA PHE A 175 6.31 -22.40 -1.77
C PHE A 175 6.27 -23.83 -2.33
N PHE A 176 5.10 -24.32 -2.75
CA PHE A 176 4.97 -25.68 -3.32
C PHE A 176 5.15 -25.75 -4.84
N SER A 177 4.92 -24.65 -5.55
CA SER A 177 5.00 -24.58 -7.02
C SER A 177 6.31 -23.95 -7.53
N HIS A 178 7.29 -23.69 -6.65
CA HIS A 178 8.55 -23.09 -7.07
C HIS A 178 9.33 -24.04 -7.98
N ASN A 179 9.92 -23.48 -9.03
CA ASN A 179 10.93 -24.17 -9.82
C ASN A 179 12.30 -23.84 -9.24
N GLU A 180 13.07 -24.85 -8.82
CA GLU A 180 14.44 -24.70 -8.27
C GLU A 180 15.37 -23.94 -9.24
N TYR A 181 15.10 -24.05 -10.55
CA TYR A 181 15.81 -23.28 -11.58
C TYR A 181 15.68 -21.77 -11.37
N ASN A 182 14.50 -21.26 -10.99
CA ASN A 182 14.30 -19.82 -10.76
C ASN A 182 15.09 -19.29 -9.55
N LEU A 183 15.44 -20.18 -8.61
CA LEU A 183 16.22 -19.85 -7.40
C LEU A 183 17.73 -19.89 -7.65
N THR A 184 18.17 -20.43 -8.78
CA THR A 184 19.61 -20.66 -9.07
C THR A 184 20.09 -19.95 -10.33
N SER A 185 19.24 -19.83 -11.36
CA SER A 185 19.61 -19.24 -12.66
C SER A 185 19.85 -17.73 -12.61
N ASN A 186 19.24 -17.03 -11.65
CA ASN A 186 19.28 -15.56 -11.54
C ASN A 186 20.13 -15.03 -10.38
N PHE A 187 20.78 -15.91 -9.60
CA PHE A 187 21.52 -15.55 -8.39
C PHE A 187 23.03 -15.77 -8.54
N THR A 188 23.62 -15.27 -9.64
CA THR A 188 25.09 -15.25 -9.78
C THR A 188 25.75 -14.31 -8.76
N GLU A 189 25.05 -13.23 -8.41
CA GLU A 189 25.45 -12.28 -7.37
C GLU A 189 24.24 -11.87 -6.52
N PHE A 190 24.44 -11.68 -5.22
CA PHE A 190 23.36 -11.24 -4.31
C PHE A 190 22.98 -9.76 -4.53
N THR A 191 23.94 -8.91 -4.89
CA THR A 191 23.75 -7.47 -5.13
C THR A 191 24.22 -7.08 -6.53
N PRO A 192 23.55 -7.52 -7.61
CA PRO A 192 24.00 -7.28 -8.98
C PRO A 192 24.01 -5.79 -9.34
N ASN A 193 23.09 -5.01 -8.75
CA ASN A 193 22.98 -3.57 -8.94
C ASN A 193 23.71 -2.75 -7.85
N GLY A 194 24.50 -3.42 -7.01
CA GLY A 194 25.24 -2.82 -5.89
C GLY A 194 24.39 -2.50 -4.65
N TRP A 195 25.06 -2.19 -3.54
CA TRP A 195 24.41 -1.88 -2.25
C TRP A 195 23.55 -0.62 -2.27
N GLN A 196 23.88 0.35 -3.13
CA GLN A 196 23.08 1.56 -3.30
C GLN A 196 21.66 1.23 -3.82
N ALA A 197 21.52 0.17 -4.64
CA ALA A 197 20.24 -0.24 -5.16
C ALA A 197 19.27 -0.65 -4.04
N VAL A 198 19.75 -1.30 -2.99
CA VAL A 198 18.97 -1.70 -1.80
C VAL A 198 18.33 -0.49 -1.13
N PHE A 199 19.07 0.61 -0.96
CA PHE A 199 18.53 1.82 -0.37
C PHE A 199 17.64 2.61 -1.34
N SER A 200 18.00 2.66 -2.62
CA SER A 200 17.19 3.36 -3.63
C SER A 200 15.84 2.70 -3.91
N ALA A 201 15.75 1.38 -3.73
CA ALA A 201 14.51 0.63 -3.89
C ALA A 201 13.46 0.98 -2.81
N LEU A 202 13.87 1.51 -1.65
CA LEU A 202 12.96 1.93 -0.59
C LEU A 202 11.87 2.91 -1.09
N PRO A 203 12.22 4.06 -1.70
CA PRO A 203 11.25 4.95 -2.33
C PRO A 203 10.84 4.50 -3.74
N LEU A 204 11.78 4.02 -4.58
CA LEU A 204 11.51 3.80 -6.00
C LEU A 204 10.59 2.62 -6.28
N ALA A 205 10.69 1.56 -5.48
CA ALA A 205 9.83 0.39 -5.61
C ALA A 205 8.58 0.45 -4.73
N GLY A 206 8.32 1.60 -4.08
CA GLY A 206 7.15 1.77 -3.21
C GLY A 206 7.18 0.91 -1.94
N ILE A 207 8.37 0.49 -1.48
CA ILE A 207 8.49 -0.36 -0.29
C ILE A 207 8.07 0.38 0.97
N ILE A 208 8.49 1.65 1.11
CA ILE A 208 8.04 2.51 2.22
C ILE A 208 6.52 2.71 2.19
N TYR A 209 5.93 2.85 1.01
CA TYR A 209 4.47 2.98 0.82
C TYR A 209 3.71 1.69 1.15
N SER A 210 4.38 0.54 1.09
CA SER A 210 3.75 -0.78 1.31
C SER A 210 3.58 -1.14 2.79
N PHE A 211 4.06 -0.30 3.71
CA PHE A 211 3.91 -0.43 5.16
C PHE A 211 3.00 0.67 5.70
#